data_AF-A0A4Q9GQ90-F1
#
_entry.id   AF-A0A4Q9GQ90-F1
#
_cell.length_a   1.000
_cell.length_b   1.000
_cell.length_c   1.000
_cell.angle_alpha   90.00
_cell.angle_beta   90.00
_cell.angle_gamma   90.00
#
_symmetry.space_group_name_H-M   'P 1'
#
loop_
_entity.id
_entity.type
_entity.pdbx_description
1 polymer ?
#
loop_
_entity_poly.entity_id
_entity_poly.type
_entity_poly.pdbx_seq_one_letter_code
_entity_poly.pdbx_strand_id
1 'polypeptide(L)'
;MAQDSFVEEDTRDISEVPAVEVIQTVSVHLMTAAAVKLGLADDPNAADQIDLDEARTLIEALAGLVTASASKIGDHHALALRDGLRTLQLAFRETSSIPDAVGKGPGEKFTGPVN
;
A
#
# COMPACT_ATOMS: atom_id res chain seq x y z
N MET A 1 -30.15 8.20 -27.38
CA MET A 1 -30.09 7.56 -26.06
C MET A 1 -29.32 6.26 -26.25
N ALA A 2 -28.00 6.34 -26.16
CA ALA A 2 -27.10 5.20 -26.27
C ALA A 2 -25.82 5.60 -25.54
N GLN A 3 -25.50 4.84 -24.49
CA GLN A 3 -24.22 4.67 -23.78
C GLN A 3 -24.51 4.53 -22.28
N ASP A 4 -24.78 3.31 -21.86
CA ASP A 4 -24.64 2.87 -20.46
C ASP A 4 -23.98 1.48 -20.37
N SER A 5 -23.32 1.04 -21.46
CA SER A 5 -22.84 -0.35 -21.62
C SER A 5 -21.35 -0.54 -21.31
N PHE A 6 -20.72 0.37 -20.57
CA PHE A 6 -19.28 0.29 -20.26
C PHE A 6 -18.97 0.11 -18.77
N VAL A 7 -19.98 0.05 -17.88
CA VAL A 7 -19.78 -0.04 -16.42
C VAL A 7 -20.28 -1.36 -15.82
N GLU A 8 -20.97 -2.21 -16.59
CA GLU A 8 -21.42 -3.54 -16.13
C GLU A 8 -20.38 -4.66 -16.37
N GLU A 9 -19.21 -4.36 -16.95
CA GLU A 9 -18.16 -5.36 -17.16
C GLU A 9 -17.40 -5.62 -15.85
N ASP A 10 -17.91 -6.59 -15.08
CA ASP A 10 -17.22 -7.42 -14.08
C ASP A 10 -17.13 -6.90 -12.62
N THR A 11 -18.25 -6.43 -12.04
CA THR A 11 -18.38 -6.38 -10.58
C THR A 11 -18.68 -7.78 -10.04
N ARG A 12 -17.64 -8.52 -9.63
CA ARG A 12 -17.80 -9.80 -8.91
C ARG A 12 -18.47 -9.59 -7.55
N ASP A 13 -19.39 -10.48 -7.17
CA ASP A 13 -20.01 -10.44 -5.84
C ASP A 13 -18.93 -10.71 -4.77
N ILE A 14 -18.80 -9.79 -3.82
CA ILE A 14 -17.78 -9.87 -2.77
C ILE A 14 -17.91 -11.12 -1.91
N SER A 15 -19.11 -11.70 -1.82
CA SER A 15 -19.36 -12.95 -1.10
C SER A 15 -18.72 -14.17 -1.77
N GLU A 16 -18.39 -14.07 -3.07
CA GLU A 16 -17.74 -15.11 -3.85
C GLU A 16 -16.21 -14.95 -3.91
N VAL A 17 -15.67 -13.82 -3.41
CA VAL A 17 -14.23 -13.54 -3.45
C VAL A 17 -13.54 -14.16 -2.23
N PRO A 18 -12.51 -15.01 -2.40
CA PRO A 18 -11.73 -15.54 -1.30
C PRO A 18 -11.09 -14.43 -0.46
N ALA A 19 -11.06 -14.60 0.87
CA ALA A 19 -10.47 -13.62 1.78
C ALA A 19 -9.00 -13.27 1.43
N VAL A 20 -8.22 -14.23 0.95
CA VAL A 20 -6.83 -14.01 0.51
C VAL A 20 -6.78 -13.04 -0.66
N GLU A 21 -7.70 -13.17 -1.61
CA GLU A 21 -7.77 -12.28 -2.77
C GLU A 21 -8.21 -10.88 -2.37
N VAL A 22 -9.19 -10.74 -1.46
CA VAL A 22 -9.59 -9.44 -0.91
C VAL A 22 -8.39 -8.74 -0.26
N ILE A 23 -7.64 -9.46 0.58
CA ILE A 23 -6.45 -8.92 1.26
C ILE A 23 -5.39 -8.48 0.25
N GLN A 24 -5.13 -9.28 -0.78
CA GLN A 24 -4.15 -8.94 -1.82
C GLN A 24 -4.55 -7.69 -2.59
N THR A 25 -5.80 -7.62 -3.07
CA THR A 25 -6.32 -6.47 -3.81
C THR A 25 -6.26 -5.19 -2.97
N VAL A 26 -6.71 -5.25 -1.70
CA VAL A 26 -6.63 -4.11 -0.79
C VAL A 26 -5.18 -3.72 -0.51
N SER A 27 -4.27 -4.68 -0.34
CA SER A 27 -2.85 -4.40 -0.14
C SER A 27 -2.25 -3.66 -1.34
N VAL A 28 -2.59 -4.07 -2.57
CA VAL A 28 -2.16 -3.37 -3.80
C VAL A 28 -2.72 -1.96 -3.86
N HIS A 29 -4.00 -1.75 -3.52
CA HIS A 29 -4.57 -0.40 -3.48
C HIS A 29 -3.89 0.51 -2.46
N LEU A 30 -3.60 0.00 -1.25
CA LEU A 30 -2.86 0.75 -0.23
C LEU A 30 -1.44 1.07 -0.70
N MET A 31 -0.74 0.11 -1.33
CA MET A 31 0.59 0.33 -1.88
C MET A 31 0.60 1.41 -2.95
N THR A 32 -0.31 1.32 -3.93
CA THR A 32 -0.41 2.30 -5.02
C THR A 32 -0.79 3.68 -4.50
N ALA A 33 -1.75 3.77 -3.58
CA ALA A 33 -2.14 5.04 -2.98
C ALA A 33 -0.97 5.67 -2.20
N ALA A 34 -0.24 4.88 -1.40
CA ALA A 34 0.95 5.35 -0.69
C ALA A 34 2.05 5.82 -1.66
N ALA A 35 2.30 5.07 -2.74
CA ALA A 35 3.28 5.45 -3.77
C ALA A 35 2.94 6.80 -4.42
N VAL A 36 1.66 7.03 -4.73
CA VAL A 36 1.17 8.32 -5.25
C VAL A 36 1.43 9.44 -4.24
N LYS A 37 1.10 9.23 -2.96
CA LYS A 37 1.33 10.21 -1.89
C LYS A 37 2.81 10.44 -1.54
N LEU A 38 3.69 9.56 -2.00
CA LEU A 38 5.15 9.73 -1.94
C LEU A 38 5.73 10.37 -3.21
N GLY A 39 4.91 10.67 -4.22
CA GLY A 39 5.37 11.21 -5.49
C GLY A 39 6.13 10.20 -6.36
N LEU A 40 5.92 8.89 -6.14
CA LEU A 40 6.58 7.80 -6.88
C LEU A 40 5.81 7.40 -8.16
N ALA A 41 4.68 8.05 -8.42
CA ALA A 41 3.90 7.80 -9.62
C ALA A 41 4.64 8.30 -10.87
N ASP A 42 4.51 7.57 -11.99
CA ASP A 42 5.00 7.99 -13.30
C ASP A 42 4.04 9.00 -13.93
N ASP A 43 3.95 10.19 -13.31
CA ASP A 43 3.09 11.31 -13.70
C ASP A 43 3.90 12.62 -13.62
N PRO A 44 3.89 13.47 -14.67
CA PRO A 44 4.52 14.79 -14.62
C PRO A 44 4.11 15.66 -13.42
N ASN A 45 2.92 15.45 -12.86
CA ASN A 45 2.38 16.16 -11.70
C ASN A 45 2.50 15.35 -10.39
N ALA A 46 3.34 14.32 -10.33
CA ALA A 46 3.51 13.49 -9.13
C ALA A 46 3.94 14.32 -7.89
N ALA A 47 4.70 15.40 -8.11
CA ALA A 47 5.11 16.32 -7.04
C ALA A 47 3.92 16.99 -6.34
N ASP A 48 2.85 17.31 -7.08
CA ASP A 48 1.65 17.97 -6.53
C ASP A 48 0.80 17.01 -5.68
N GLN A 49 1.07 15.71 -5.79
CA GLN A 49 0.33 14.66 -5.07
C GLN A 49 1.00 14.23 -3.76
N ILE A 50 2.20 14.77 -3.47
CA ILE A 50 2.96 14.43 -2.27
C ILE A 50 2.19 14.88 -1.02
N ASP A 51 1.88 13.93 -0.16
CA ASP A 51 1.25 14.14 1.14
C ASP A 51 1.77 13.10 2.13
N LEU A 52 2.71 13.52 2.98
CA LEU A 52 3.37 12.62 3.93
C LEU A 52 2.47 12.20 5.10
N ASP A 53 1.40 12.93 5.41
CA ASP A 53 0.48 12.50 6.48
C ASP A 53 -0.42 11.35 5.99
N GLU A 54 -0.94 11.49 4.76
CA GLU A 54 -1.68 10.43 4.07
C GLU A 54 -0.78 9.21 3.79
N ALA A 55 0.44 9.41 3.29
CA ALA A 55 1.39 8.32 3.05
C ALA A 55 1.70 7.55 4.34
N ARG A 56 1.92 8.25 5.47
CA ARG A 56 2.16 7.62 6.77
C ARG A 56 0.97 6.74 7.16
N THR A 57 -0.24 7.26 7.03
CA THR A 57 -1.48 6.54 7.37
C THR A 57 -1.65 5.27 6.54
N LEU A 58 -1.42 5.35 5.23
CA LEU A 58 -1.55 4.22 4.31
C LEU A 58 -0.49 3.14 4.55
N ILE A 59 0.78 3.53 4.74
CA ILE A 59 1.88 2.60 5.02
C ILE A 59 1.67 1.91 6.37
N GLU A 60 1.21 2.64 7.39
CA GLU A 60 0.89 2.09 8.71
C GLU A 60 -0.22 1.03 8.62
N ALA A 61 -1.30 1.32 7.89
CA ALA A 61 -2.40 0.39 7.67
C ALA A 61 -1.94 -0.86 6.90
N LEU A 62 -1.17 -0.67 5.82
CA LEU A 62 -0.60 -1.77 5.03
C LEU A 62 0.31 -2.66 5.88
N ALA A 63 1.19 -2.08 6.69
CA ALA A 63 2.10 -2.83 7.55
C ALA A 63 1.34 -3.70 8.57
N GLY A 64 0.26 -3.16 9.15
CA GLY A 64 -0.63 -3.92 10.03
C GLY A 64 -1.31 -5.08 9.28
N LEU A 65 -1.87 -4.80 8.11
CA LEU A 65 -2.56 -5.79 7.27
C LEU A 65 -1.62 -6.94 6.84
N VAL A 66 -0.45 -6.62 6.29
CA VAL A 66 0.53 -7.60 5.80
C VAL A 66 1.06 -8.45 6.95
N THR A 67 1.36 -7.83 8.09
CA THR A 67 1.86 -8.56 9.27
C THR A 67 0.80 -9.51 9.81
N ALA A 68 -0.45 -9.06 9.95
CA ALA A 68 -1.55 -9.87 10.47
C ALA A 68 -1.94 -11.02 9.52
N SER A 69 -1.85 -10.80 8.20
CA SER A 69 -2.30 -11.75 7.18
C SER A 69 -1.21 -12.72 6.69
N ALA A 70 0.06 -12.52 7.05
CA ALA A 70 1.20 -13.27 6.50
C ALA A 70 1.03 -14.80 6.56
N SER A 71 0.51 -15.34 7.66
CA SER A 71 0.30 -16.80 7.82
C SER A 71 -0.83 -17.39 6.95
N LYS A 72 -1.65 -16.53 6.32
CA LYS A 72 -2.85 -16.92 5.58
C LYS A 72 -2.72 -16.79 4.07
N ILE A 73 -1.90 -15.85 3.59
CA ILE A 73 -1.78 -15.53 2.16
C ILE A 73 -0.67 -16.32 1.43
N GLY A 74 0.08 -17.15 2.16
CA GLY A 74 1.16 -17.99 1.61
C GLY A 74 2.47 -17.23 1.38
N ASP A 75 3.59 -17.96 1.41
CA ASP A 75 4.94 -17.36 1.46
C ASP A 75 5.26 -16.48 0.25
N HIS A 76 4.85 -16.88 -0.96
CA HIS A 76 5.17 -16.14 -2.18
C HIS A 76 4.48 -14.77 -2.24
N HIS A 77 3.18 -14.72 -1.93
CA HIS A 77 2.44 -13.47 -1.91
C HIS A 77 2.85 -12.58 -0.73
N ALA A 78 3.12 -13.18 0.43
CA ALA A 78 3.59 -12.45 1.59
C ALA A 78 4.96 -11.78 1.35
N LEU A 79 5.86 -12.43 0.61
CA LEU A 79 7.17 -11.88 0.28
C LEU A 79 7.04 -10.61 -0.59
N ALA A 80 6.29 -10.70 -1.70
CA ALA A 80 6.10 -9.57 -2.60
C ALA A 80 5.47 -8.35 -1.90
N LEU A 81 4.49 -8.57 -1.02
CA LEU A 81 3.87 -7.48 -0.25
C LEU A 81 4.83 -6.85 0.77
N ARG A 82 5.70 -7.65 1.41
CA ARG A 82 6.72 -7.15 2.34
C ARG A 82 7.78 -6.32 1.62
N ASP A 83 8.21 -6.76 0.44
CA ASP A 83 9.19 -6.03 -0.37
C ASP A 83 8.62 -4.68 -0.87
N GLY A 84 7.37 -4.69 -1.34
CA GLY A 84 6.64 -3.47 -1.70
C GLY A 84 6.48 -2.50 -0.52
N LEU A 85 6.04 -3.02 0.64
CA LEU A 85 5.95 -2.23 1.87
C LEU A 85 7.30 -1.64 2.29
N ARG A 86 8.39 -2.42 2.26
CA ARG A 86 9.73 -1.94 2.59
C ARG A 86 10.16 -0.80 1.65
N THR A 87 9.86 -0.92 0.36
CA THR A 87 10.16 0.12 -0.63
C THR A 87 9.47 1.43 -0.27
N LEU A 88 8.19 1.38 0.10
CA LEU A 88 7.43 2.56 0.54
C LEU A 88 7.99 3.16 1.83
N GLN A 89 8.38 2.33 2.80
CA GLN A 89 8.96 2.80 4.06
C GLN A 89 10.31 3.52 3.85
N LEU A 90 11.15 3.00 2.94
CA LEU A 90 12.41 3.65 2.57
C LEU A 90 12.16 4.96 1.83
N ALA A 91 11.28 4.96 0.82
CA ALA A 91 10.92 6.16 0.09
C ALA A 91 10.34 7.24 1.02
N PHE A 92 9.46 6.87 1.95
CA PHE A 92 8.95 7.81 2.96
C PHE A 92 10.08 8.47 3.75
N ARG A 93 11.06 7.68 4.21
CA ARG A 93 12.20 8.19 4.97
C ARG A 93 13.06 9.13 4.13
N GLU A 94 13.23 8.85 2.83
CA GLU A 94 13.97 9.70 1.91
C GLU A 94 13.22 11.02 1.60
N THR A 95 11.90 10.98 1.46
CA THR A 95 11.07 12.16 1.16
C THR A 95 10.87 13.04 2.39
N SER A 96 10.84 12.48 3.60
CA SER A 96 10.62 13.24 4.83
C SER A 96 11.83 14.10 5.18
N SER A 97 11.62 15.42 5.30
CA SER A 97 12.62 16.36 5.82
C SER A 97 12.84 16.24 7.33
N ILE A 98 11.95 15.53 8.03
CA ILE A 98 12.01 15.28 9.47
C ILE A 98 12.17 13.77 9.68
N PRO A 99 13.39 13.28 9.96
CA PRO A 99 13.62 11.86 10.15
C PRO A 99 12.87 11.33 11.37
N ASP A 100 12.11 10.25 11.20
CA ASP A 100 11.60 9.48 12.31
C ASP A 100 12.75 8.80 13.08
N ALA A 101 12.60 8.65 14.39
CA ALA A 101 13.50 7.82 15.18
C ALA A 101 13.50 6.36 14.68
N VAL A 102 14.58 5.64 14.93
CA VAL A 102 14.71 4.22 14.54
C VAL A 102 13.56 3.39 15.12
N GLY A 103 12.84 2.66 14.26
CA GLY A 103 11.68 1.85 14.65
C GLY A 103 10.40 2.66 14.87
N LYS A 104 10.39 3.95 14.50
CA LYS A 104 9.26 4.87 14.61
C LYS A 104 8.79 5.43 13.27
N GLY A 105 9.40 5.00 12.16
CA GLY A 105 8.88 5.26 10.82
C GLY A 105 7.51 4.59 10.61
N PRO A 106 6.79 5.00 9.55
CA PRO A 106 5.49 4.43 9.24
C PRO A 106 5.58 2.90 9.06
N GLY A 107 4.72 2.16 9.75
CA GLY A 107 4.67 0.70 9.73
C GLY A 107 5.76 -0.01 10.53
N GLU A 108 6.82 0.67 10.97
CA GLU A 108 7.98 0.04 11.63
C GLU A 108 7.63 -0.60 12.98
N LYS A 109 6.52 -0.19 13.61
CA LYS A 109 6.01 -0.88 14.81
C LYS A 109 5.65 -2.35 14.55
N PHE A 110 5.32 -2.70 13.30
CA PHE A 110 4.97 -4.05 12.89
C PHE A 110 6.13 -4.77 12.20
N THR A 111 6.90 -4.05 11.37
CA THR A 111 7.94 -4.64 10.52
C THR A 111 9.33 -4.63 11.14
N GLY A 112 9.53 -3.86 12.21
CA GLY A 112 10.86 -3.47 12.68
C GLY A 112 11.47 -2.34 11.83
N PRO A 113 12.65 -1.84 12.23
CA PRO A 113 13.35 -0.79 11.49
C PRO A 113 13.71 -1.23 10.07
N VAL A 114 13.51 -0.35 9.09
CA VAL A 114 14.06 -0.52 7.73
C VAL A 114 15.38 0.23 7.60
N ASN A 115 16.28 -0.27 6.76
CA ASN A 115 17.55 0.38 6.39
C ASN A 115 17.73 0.30 4.89
#